data_AF-A0A432MPZ7-F1
#
_entry.id   AF-A0A432MPZ7-F1
#
_cell.length_a   1.000
_cell.length_b   1.000
_cell.length_c   1.000
_cell.angle_alpha   90.00
_cell.angle_beta   90.00
_cell.angle_gamma   90.00
#
_symmetry.space_group_name_H-M   'P 1'
#
loop_
_entity.id
_entity.type
_entity.pdbx_description
1 polymer ?
#
loop_
_entity_poly.entity_id
_entity_poly.type
_entity_poly.pdbx_seq_one_letter_code
_entity_poly.pdbx_strand_id
1 'polypeptide(L)'
;MIHTQSRIVVSEGPCEAHGVAHTCVHHQNFPENWAQGETPAAAARYLLNMFEKELDSVGGDRHREGIIKAMADLREFLAEHQWDAVDEEESR
;
A
#
# COMPACT_ATOMS: atom_id res chain seq x y z
N MET A 1 9.09 20.06 -5.86
CA MET A 1 8.79 19.11 -6.97
C MET A 1 7.87 18.07 -6.37
N ILE A 2 6.62 17.99 -6.81
CA ILE A 2 5.62 17.06 -6.27
C ILE A 2 5.74 15.78 -7.10
N HIS A 3 6.34 14.73 -6.55
CA HIS A 3 6.37 13.40 -7.18
C HIS A 3 4.93 12.86 -7.20
N THR A 4 4.18 13.23 -8.24
CA THR A 4 2.79 12.83 -8.46
C THR A 4 2.77 11.51 -9.24
N GLN A 5 3.51 10.49 -8.80
CA GLN A 5 3.58 9.20 -9.51
C GLN A 5 2.96 8.05 -8.73
N SER A 6 2.86 8.13 -7.40
CA SER A 6 2.24 7.05 -6.63
C SER A 6 0.72 7.10 -6.80
N ARG A 7 0.15 6.20 -7.61
CA ARG A 7 -1.31 5.91 -7.67
C ARG A 7 -1.84 5.28 -6.38
N ILE A 8 -1.04 5.32 -5.33
CA ILE A 8 -1.30 4.77 -4.01
C ILE A 8 -1.88 5.91 -3.19
N VAL A 9 -3.11 5.73 -2.76
CA VAL A 9 -3.81 6.69 -1.91
C VAL A 9 -3.67 6.22 -0.48
N VAL A 10 -3.07 7.08 0.35
CA VAL A 10 -2.92 6.88 1.78
C VAL A 10 -3.97 7.75 2.48
N SER A 11 -4.70 7.16 3.41
CA SER A 11 -5.67 7.85 4.25
C SER A 11 -5.35 7.55 5.70
N GLU A 12 -5.00 8.59 6.45
CA GLU A 12 -4.65 8.50 7.85
C GLU A 12 -5.79 9.09 8.68
N GLY A 13 -6.22 8.36 9.71
CA GLY A 13 -7.28 8.85 10.57
C GLY A 13 -7.34 8.10 11.91
N PRO A 14 -7.87 8.74 12.95
CA PRO A 14 -8.17 8.04 14.18
C PRO A 14 -9.27 7.02 13.92
N CYS A 15 -9.04 5.74 14.26
CA CYS A 15 -10.15 4.80 14.34
C CYS A 15 -10.98 5.16 15.57
N GLU A 16 -12.18 5.72 15.34
CA GLU A 16 -13.09 6.13 16.41
C GLU A 16 -13.43 4.98 17.38
N ALA A 17 -13.32 3.72 16.93
CA ALA A 17 -13.59 2.54 17.75
C ALA A 17 -12.44 2.17 18.72
N HIS A 18 -11.18 2.45 18.37
CA HIS A 18 -10.00 2.02 19.14
C HIS A 18 -9.15 3.17 19.66
N GLY A 19 -9.38 4.40 19.19
CA GLY A 19 -8.58 5.58 19.55
C GLY A 19 -7.15 5.56 19.01
N VAL A 20 -6.81 4.60 18.16
CA VAL A 20 -5.49 4.46 17.53
C VAL A 20 -5.52 5.12 16.16
N ALA A 21 -4.41 5.74 15.75
CA ALA A 21 -4.24 6.20 14.37
C ALA A 21 -4.12 4.98 13.45
N HIS A 22 -5.00 4.86 12.47
CA HIS A 22 -4.91 3.82 11.45
C HIS A 22 -4.57 4.45 10.11
N THR A 23 -3.68 3.78 9.39
CA THR A 23 -3.36 4.12 8.01
C THR A 23 -4.05 3.13 7.09
N CYS A 24 -4.94 3.64 6.24
CA CYS A 24 -5.55 2.91 5.14
C CYS A 24 -4.79 3.22 3.86
N VAL A 25 -4.48 2.18 3.08
CA VAL A 25 -3.85 2.32 1.77
C VAL A 25 -4.69 1.59 0.73
N HIS A 26 -4.93 2.25 -0.40
CA HIS A 26 -5.59 1.65 -1.56
C HIS A 26 -4.95 2.12 -2.86
N HIS A 27 -5.16 1.36 -3.93
CA HIS A 27 -4.73 1.78 -5.26
C HIS A 27 -5.86 2.59 -5.93
N GLN A 28 -5.53 3.70 -6.59
CA GLN A 28 -6.53 4.61 -7.19
C GLN A 28 -7.48 3.91 -8.19
N ASN A 29 -6.95 2.96 -8.96
CA ASN A 29 -7.75 2.16 -9.90
C ASN A 29 -8.54 1.01 -9.25
N PHE A 30 -8.29 0.72 -7.97
CA PHE A 30 -8.93 -0.35 -7.21
C PHE A 30 -9.32 0.14 -5.81
N PRO A 31 -10.23 1.13 -5.70
CA PRO A 31 -10.62 1.69 -4.41
C PRO A 31 -11.33 0.66 -3.51
N GLU A 32 -11.92 -0.38 -4.11
CA GLU A 32 -12.50 -1.52 -3.39
C GLU A 32 -11.46 -2.39 -2.68
N ASN A 33 -10.22 -2.40 -3.19
CA ASN A 33 -9.10 -3.14 -2.62
C ASN A 33 -8.24 -2.20 -1.79
N TRP A 34 -8.47 -2.22 -0.49
CA TRP A 34 -7.76 -1.42 0.49
C TRP A 34 -7.30 -2.28 1.65
N ALA A 35 -6.21 -1.86 2.28
CA ALA A 35 -5.67 -2.52 3.46
C ALA A 35 -5.36 -1.50 4.55
N GLN A 36 -5.45 -1.95 5.80
CA GLN A 36 -5.12 -1.16 6.97
C GLN A 36 -3.80 -1.63 7.56
N GLY A 37 -3.05 -0.69 8.12
CA GLY A 37 -1.83 -0.97 8.86
C GLY A 37 -1.52 0.14 9.86
N GLU A 38 -0.56 -0.13 10.73
CA GLU A 38 -0.02 0.84 11.68
C GLU A 38 0.80 1.94 10.99
N THR A 39 1.32 1.65 9.79
CA THR A 39 2.05 2.60 8.95
C THR A 39 1.63 2.47 7.49
N PRO A 40 1.86 3.50 6.64
CA PRO A 40 1.62 3.41 5.21
C PRO A 40 2.33 2.22 4.55
N ALA A 41 3.57 1.94 4.94
CA ALA A 41 4.33 0.80 4.43
C ALA A 41 3.74 -0.56 4.86
N ALA A 42 3.29 -0.67 6.11
CA ALA A 42 2.63 -1.89 6.59
C ALA A 42 1.32 -2.15 5.83
N ALA A 43 0.49 -1.11 5.67
CA ALA A 43 -0.76 -1.17 4.92
C ALA A 43 -0.52 -1.52 3.44
N ALA A 44 0.45 -0.87 2.78
CA ALA A 44 0.82 -1.17 1.40
C ALA A 44 1.31 -2.61 1.21
N ARG A 45 2.05 -3.16 2.18
CA ARG A 45 2.50 -4.56 2.15
C ARG A 45 1.34 -5.55 2.31
N TYR A 46 0.36 -5.24 3.15
CA TYR A 46 -0.86 -6.04 3.23
C TYR A 46 -1.66 -6.02 1.93
N LEU A 47 -1.78 -4.85 1.30
CA LEU A 47 -2.45 -4.70 0.02
C LEU A 47 -1.72 -5.47 -1.10
N LEU A 48 -0.39 -5.43 -1.14
CA LEU A 48 0.41 -6.20 -2.08
C LEU A 48 0.16 -7.71 -1.95
N ASN A 49 0.17 -8.22 -0.71
CA ASN A 49 -0.12 -9.63 -0.44
C ASN A 49 -1.54 -10.03 -0.85
N MET A 50 -2.51 -9.12 -0.76
CA MET A 50 -3.88 -9.36 -1.22
C MET A 50 -3.93 -9.48 -2.74
N PHE A 51 -3.27 -8.58 -3.47
CA PHE A 51 -3.19 -8.63 -4.93
C PHE A 51 -2.45 -9.88 -5.44
N GLU A 52 -1.40 -10.34 -4.75
CA GLU A 52 -0.71 -11.59 -5.10
C GLU A 52 -1.66 -12.80 -5.02
N LYS A 53 -2.47 -12.89 -3.96
CA LYS A 53 -3.49 -13.94 -3.82
C LYS A 53 -4.59 -13.83 -4.87
N GLU A 54 -5.01 -12.60 -5.17
CA GLU A 54 -6.04 -12.35 -6.18
C GLU A 54 -5.56 -12.79 -7.57
N LEU A 55 -4.30 -12.48 -7.91
CA LEU A 55 -3.66 -12.86 -9.17
C LEU A 55 -3.63 -14.38 -9.42
N ASP A 56 -3.43 -15.16 -8.36
CA ASP A 56 -3.45 -16.64 -8.40
C ASP A 56 -4.86 -17.20 -8.68
N SER A 57 -5.91 -16.43 -8.35
CA SER A 57 -7.32 -16.84 -8.49
C SER A 57 -8.02 -16.27 -9.73
N VAL A 58 -7.47 -15.24 -10.36
CA VAL A 58 -8.09 -14.51 -11.47
C VAL A 58 -7.86 -15.18 -12.81
N GLY A 59 -8.96 -15.47 -13.52
CA GLY A 59 -8.95 -16.06 -14.87
C GLY A 59 -9.03 -15.07 -16.03
N GLY A 60 -9.15 -13.76 -15.78
CA GLY A 60 -9.35 -12.75 -16.83
C GLY A 60 -8.10 -11.92 -17.13
N ASP A 61 -7.63 -11.93 -18.39
CA ASP A 61 -6.37 -11.29 -18.81
C ASP A 61 -6.32 -9.78 -18.51
N ARG A 62 -7.41 -9.04 -18.78
CA ARG A 62 -7.47 -7.59 -18.50
C ARG A 62 -7.42 -7.26 -17.01
N HIS A 63 -8.03 -8.09 -16.17
CA HIS A 63 -8.03 -7.90 -14.72
C HIS A 63 -6.66 -8.24 -14.13
N ARG A 64 -6.05 -9.33 -14.61
CA ARG A 64 -4.66 -9.71 -14.32
C ARG A 64 -3.67 -8.60 -14.67
N GLU A 65 -3.77 -7.99 -15.85
CA GLU A 65 -2.91 -6.86 -16.23
C GLU A 65 -3.07 -5.64 -15.32
N GLY A 66 -4.30 -5.37 -14.86
CA GLY A 66 -4.59 -4.31 -13.91
C GLY A 66 -3.94 -4.56 -12.55
N ILE A 67 -4.08 -5.79 -12.03
CA ILE A 67 -3.45 -6.22 -10.76
C ILE A 67 -1.92 -6.15 -10.85
N ILE A 68 -1.32 -6.63 -11.94
CA ILE A 68 0.14 -6.58 -12.12
C ILE A 68 0.67 -5.15 -12.08
N LYS A 69 -0.04 -4.20 -12.71
CA LYS A 69 0.31 -2.77 -12.67
C LYS A 69 0.18 -2.20 -11.25
N ALA A 70 -0.93 -2.51 -10.56
CA ALA A 70 -1.12 -2.07 -9.18
C ALA A 70 -0.05 -2.61 -8.22
N MET A 71 0.37 -3.87 -8.41
CA MET A 71 1.47 -4.46 -7.66
C MET A 71 2.82 -3.77 -7.93
N ALA A 72 3.08 -3.35 -9.17
CA ALA A 72 4.28 -2.59 -9.50
C ALA A 72 4.28 -1.22 -8.81
N ASP A 73 3.15 -0.50 -8.87
CA ASP A 73 2.97 0.80 -8.21
C ASP A 73 3.14 0.68 -6.68
N LEU A 74 2.65 -0.41 -6.08
CA LEU A 74 2.84 -0.70 -4.64
C LEU A 74 4.30 -1.01 -4.27
N ARG A 75 5.02 -1.73 -5.13
CA ARG A 75 6.44 -2.05 -4.90
C ARG A 75 7.31 -0.81 -5.00
N GLU A 76 7.02 0.09 -5.93
CA GLU A 76 7.69 1.39 -6.03
C GLU A 76 7.42 2.23 -4.77
N PHE A 77 6.16 2.33 -4.35
CA PHE A 77 5.78 3.01 -3.11
C PHE A 77 6.53 2.45 -1.90
N LEU A 78 6.62 1.12 -1.76
CA LEU A 78 7.36 0.47 -0.68
C LEU A 78 8.87 0.73 -0.74
N ALA A 79 9.46 0.79 -1.94
CA ALA A 79 10.87 1.10 -2.10
C ALA A 79 11.19 2.55 -1.70
N GLU A 80 10.29 3.49 -1.99
CA GLU A 80 10.40 4.90 -1.56
C GLU A 80 10.25 5.03 -0.03
N HIS A 81 9.38 4.24 0.59
CA HIS A 81 9.10 4.29 2.04
C HIS A 81 9.97 3.34 2.89
N GLN A 82 10.82 2.52 2.27
CA GLN A 82 11.81 1.70 2.98
C GLN A 82 12.96 2.56 3.53
N TRP A 83 13.18 3.76 2.98
CA TRP A 83 14.22 4.68 3.42
C TRP A 83 13.91 5.33 4.77
N ASP A 84 12.64 5.49 5.14
CA ASP A 84 12.24 6.10 6.42
C ASP A 84 12.44 5.19 7.65
N ALA A 85 12.79 3.91 7.46
CA ALA A 85 12.90 2.93 8.54
C ALA A 85 14.33 2.75 9.10
N VAL A 86 15.34 3.51 8.63
CA VAL A 86 16.76 3.25 8.94
C VAL A 86 17.48 4.32 9.76
N ASP A 87 16.81 5.37 10.25
CA ASP A 87 17.48 6.51 10.91
C ASP A 87 17.38 6.58 12.45
N GLU A 88 16.88 5.55 13.15
CA GLU A 88 16.76 5.57 14.63
C GLU A 88 17.58 4.50 15.40
N GLU A 89 18.68 4.00 14.84
CA GLU A 89 19.61 3.15 15.62
C GLU A 89 21.10 3.50 15.43
N GLU A 90 21.45 4.79 15.43
CA GLU A 90 22.85 5.25 15.60
C GLU A 90 22.92 6.37 16.66
N SER A 91 22.54 6.04 17.91
CA SER A 91 23.04 6.74 19.10
C SER A 91 22.77 5.94 20.36
N ARG A 92 23.68 5.01 20.68
CA ARG A 92 23.97 4.70 22.07
C ARG A 92 25.41 4.27 22.29
#